data_AF-A0A7D9H3W0-F1
#
_entry.id   AF-A0A7D9H3W0-F1
#
_cell.length_a   1.000
_cell.length_b   1.000
_cell.length_c   1.000
_cell.angle_alpha   90.00
_cell.angle_beta   90.00
_cell.angle_gamma   90.00
#
_symmetry.space_group_name_H-M   'P 1'
#
loop_
_entity.id
_entity.type
_entity.pdbx_description
1 polymer ?
#
loop_
_entity_poly.entity_id
_entity_poly.type
_entity_poly.pdbx_seq_one_letter_code
_entity_poly.pdbx_strand_id
1 'polypeptide(L)'
;MSMQTKGHPTEYLPLKEIIRPIPPTLDYCKIDAMVSTLNGVPKASKTAKIEDIVPGELPPIDVLSVKDKGKMKYFAFGGCHRFQAYEKSKTEQVRCRIISCPKSTLRMYLGGSIFYYFDDLEE
;
A
#
# COMPACT_ATOMS: atom_id res chain seq x y z
N MET A 1 16.05 -5.97 -3.52
CA MET A 1 15.66 -6.40 -2.16
C MET A 1 14.22 -6.88 -2.22
N SER A 2 13.96 -8.17 -2.02
CA SER A 2 12.60 -8.73 -1.96
C SER A 2 12.26 -9.09 -0.53
N MET A 3 11.11 -8.65 -0.04
CA MET A 3 10.60 -9.01 1.28
C MET A 3 9.61 -10.17 1.13
N GLN A 4 9.79 -11.23 1.92
CA GLN A 4 8.79 -12.29 2.00
C GLN A 4 7.63 -11.81 2.86
N THR A 5 6.45 -11.72 2.27
CA THR A 5 5.28 -11.14 2.91
C THR A 5 4.17 -12.18 3.12
N LYS A 6 4.35 -13.42 2.63
CA LYS A 6 3.35 -14.50 2.72
C LYS A 6 3.14 -14.90 4.19
N GLY A 7 1.89 -14.94 4.64
CA GLY A 7 1.51 -15.36 6.00
C GLY A 7 1.19 -14.22 6.99
N HIS A 8 1.39 -12.95 6.60
CA HIS A 8 0.96 -11.82 7.43
C HIS A 8 -0.56 -11.58 7.33
N PRO A 9 -1.20 -11.13 8.42
CA PRO A 9 -2.63 -10.85 8.43
C PRO A 9 -2.99 -9.72 7.45
N THR A 10 -4.17 -9.85 6.85
CA THR A 10 -4.76 -8.78 6.04
C THR A 10 -5.78 -8.02 6.87
N GLU A 11 -5.64 -6.70 6.91
CA GLU A 11 -6.51 -5.78 7.64
C GLU A 11 -6.90 -4.60 6.73
N TYR A 12 -8.00 -3.93 7.07
CA TYR A 12 -8.43 -2.73 6.36
C TYR A 12 -7.90 -1.49 7.06
N LEU A 13 -7.16 -0.67 6.32
CA LEU A 13 -6.63 0.61 6.82
C LEU A 13 -7.20 1.76 5.99
N PRO A 14 -7.48 2.91 6.61
CA PRO A 14 -7.92 4.08 5.86
C PRO A 14 -6.77 4.65 5.03
N LEU A 15 -7.07 5.11 3.81
CA LEU A 15 -6.08 5.68 2.88
C LEU A 15 -5.23 6.80 3.50
N LYS A 16 -5.85 7.60 4.39
CA LYS A 16 -5.22 8.76 5.02
C LYS A 16 -4.14 8.39 6.05
N GLU A 17 -4.18 7.19 6.61
CA GLU A 17 -3.18 6.75 7.60
C GLU A 17 -1.91 6.20 6.96
N ILE A 18 -1.94 5.92 5.66
CA ILE A 18 -0.83 5.28 4.95
C ILE A 18 0.08 6.34 4.34
N ILE A 19 1.31 6.41 4.86
CA ILE A 19 2.35 7.31 4.39
C ILE A 19 2.99 6.72 3.13
N ARG A 20 3.08 7.53 2.07
CA ARG A 20 3.73 7.18 0.79
C ARG A 20 4.89 8.14 0.52
N PRO A 21 6.11 7.83 1.02
CA PRO A 21 7.26 8.73 0.91
C PRO A 21 7.77 8.95 -0.51
N ILE A 22 7.57 7.97 -1.39
CA ILE A 22 8.11 7.96 -2.75
C ILE A 22 6.98 8.31 -3.73
N PRO A 23 7.19 9.25 -4.67
CA PRO A 23 6.19 9.61 -5.66
C PRO A 23 5.83 8.38 -6.51
N PRO A 24 4.53 8.15 -6.79
CA PRO A 24 4.11 6.98 -7.53
C PRO A 24 4.37 7.12 -9.04
N THR A 25 4.88 6.07 -9.67
CA THR A 25 4.82 5.91 -11.13
C THR A 25 3.50 5.24 -11.51
N LEU A 26 2.70 5.89 -12.36
CA LEU A 26 1.32 5.48 -12.67
C LEU A 26 1.13 5.18 -14.15
N ASP A 27 0.48 4.05 -14.44
CA ASP A 27 -0.09 3.66 -15.72
C ASP A 27 -1.63 3.69 -15.59
N TYR A 28 -2.24 4.65 -16.28
CA TYR A 28 -3.68 4.87 -16.24
C TYR A 28 -4.49 3.69 -16.78
N CYS A 29 -4.01 2.97 -17.79
CA CYS A 29 -4.71 1.81 -18.32
C CYS A 29 -4.83 0.69 -17.26
N LYS A 30 -3.79 0.53 -16.44
CA LYS A 30 -3.79 -0.45 -15.35
C LYS A 30 -4.70 -0.02 -14.20
N ILE A 31 -4.74 1.29 -13.89
CA ILE A 31 -5.64 1.84 -12.88
C ILE A 31 -7.10 1.61 -13.29
N ASP A 32 -7.46 1.91 -14.54
CA ASP A 32 -8.85 1.78 -14.98
C ASP A 32 -9.32 0.33 -14.98
N ALA A 33 -8.43 -0.62 -15.27
CA ALA A 33 -8.72 -2.05 -15.11
C ALA A 33 -8.95 -2.42 -13.63
N MET A 34 -8.13 -1.91 -12.71
CA MET A 34 -8.30 -2.14 -11.26
C MET A 34 -9.58 -1.50 -10.71
N VAL A 35 -9.95 -0.31 -11.16
CA VAL A 35 -11.22 0.34 -10.81
C VAL A 35 -12.39 -0.50 -11.33
N SER A 36 -12.29 -1.03 -12.56
CA SER A 36 -13.31 -1.93 -13.12
C SER A 36 -13.49 -3.17 -12.24
N THR A 37 -12.39 -3.78 -11.81
CA THR A 37 -12.39 -4.92 -10.88
C THR A 37 -13.04 -4.58 -9.55
N LEU A 38 -12.72 -3.43 -8.96
CA LEU A 38 -13.35 -2.95 -7.71
C LEU A 38 -14.86 -2.73 -7.85
N ASN A 39 -15.31 -2.30 -9.02
CA ASN A 39 -16.74 -2.13 -9.34
C ASN A 39 -17.45 -3.46 -9.67
N GLY A 40 -16.78 -4.61 -9.51
CA GLY A 40 -17.36 -5.94 -9.72
C GLY A 40 -17.29 -6.46 -11.16
N VAL A 41 -16.64 -5.72 -12.09
CA VAL A 41 -16.45 -6.14 -13.49
C VAL A 41 -14.96 -6.39 -13.73
N PRO A 42 -14.43 -7.60 -13.46
CA PRO A 42 -13.01 -7.88 -13.58
C PRO A 42 -12.55 -7.70 -15.03
N LYS A 43 -11.57 -6.83 -15.24
CA LYS A 43 -10.98 -6.57 -16.56
C LYS A 43 -9.57 -7.15 -16.62
N ALA A 44 -9.31 -7.97 -17.64
CA ALA A 44 -7.96 -8.47 -17.89
C ALA A 44 -6.99 -7.31 -18.08
N SER A 45 -5.80 -7.42 -17.47
CA SER A 45 -4.70 -6.48 -17.69
C SER A 45 -3.48 -7.23 -18.21
N LYS A 46 -2.48 -6.50 -18.72
CA LYS A 46 -1.21 -7.10 -19.16
C LYS A 46 -0.55 -8.02 -18.12
N THR A 47 -0.90 -7.85 -16.84
CA THR A 47 -0.31 -8.57 -15.70
C THR A 47 -1.27 -9.47 -14.93
N ALA A 48 -2.56 -9.52 -15.28
CA ALA A 48 -3.54 -10.31 -14.53
C ALA A 48 -4.56 -10.97 -15.45
N LYS A 49 -4.69 -12.30 -15.33
CA LYS A 49 -5.73 -13.11 -15.99
C LYS A 49 -7.03 -13.01 -15.21
N ILE A 50 -8.15 -13.17 -15.89
CA ILE A 50 -9.49 -13.03 -15.30
C ILE A 50 -9.74 -14.09 -14.22
N GLU A 51 -9.20 -15.30 -14.42
CA GLU A 51 -9.35 -16.45 -13.52
C GLU A 51 -8.78 -16.20 -12.11
N ASP A 52 -7.76 -15.34 -11.98
CA ASP A 52 -7.08 -15.04 -10.71
C ASP A 52 -7.69 -13.84 -9.98
N ILE A 53 -8.75 -13.23 -10.52
CA ILE A 53 -9.33 -11.99 -10.02
C ILE A 53 -10.64 -12.29 -9.30
N VAL A 54 -10.68 -11.96 -8.00
CA VAL A 54 -11.93 -11.94 -7.24
C VAL A 54 -12.68 -10.64 -7.59
N PRO A 55 -13.92 -10.71 -8.13
CA PRO A 55 -14.71 -9.52 -8.41
C PRO A 55 -14.94 -8.70 -7.15
N GLY A 56 -14.78 -7.37 -7.24
CA GLY A 56 -14.98 -6.46 -6.10
C GLY A 56 -13.80 -6.35 -5.15
N GLU A 57 -12.73 -7.14 -5.33
CA GLU A 57 -11.60 -7.14 -4.42
C GLU A 57 -10.25 -7.11 -5.14
N LEU A 58 -9.35 -6.23 -4.69
CA LEU A 58 -7.98 -6.17 -5.18
C LEU A 58 -7.05 -6.94 -4.23
N PRO A 59 -5.94 -7.51 -4.74
CA PRO A 59 -4.92 -8.11 -3.89
C PRO A 59 -4.41 -7.11 -2.85
N PRO A 60 -4.17 -7.55 -1.60
CA PRO A 60 -3.81 -6.66 -0.50
C PRO A 60 -2.50 -5.92 -0.78
N ILE A 61 -2.41 -4.68 -0.31
CA ILE A 61 -1.21 -3.85 -0.43
C ILE A 61 -0.28 -4.14 0.75
N ASP A 62 1.02 -4.31 0.48
CA ASP A 62 2.01 -4.50 1.53
C ASP A 62 2.29 -3.17 2.23
N VAL A 63 1.99 -3.14 3.53
CA VAL A 63 2.15 -1.96 4.38
C VAL A 63 3.07 -2.32 5.54
N LEU A 64 4.13 -1.54 5.71
CA LEU A 64 5.07 -1.67 6.82
C LEU A 64 4.54 -0.87 8.00
N SER A 65 4.27 -1.54 9.12
CA SER A 65 3.92 -0.88 10.38
C SER A 65 5.14 -0.76 11.26
N VAL A 66 5.42 0.46 11.72
CA VAL A 66 6.53 0.74 12.63
C VAL A 66 6.02 1.45 13.86
N LYS A 67 6.34 0.89 15.03
CA LYS A 67 6.01 1.46 16.32
C LYS A 67 7.09 2.45 16.74
N ASP A 68 6.68 3.65 17.11
CA ASP A 68 7.55 4.74 17.53
C ASP A 68 6.91 5.55 18.66
N LYS A 69 7.61 5.70 19.79
CA LYS A 69 7.12 6.43 20.98
C LYS A 69 5.65 6.10 21.37
N GLY A 70 5.24 4.85 21.17
CA GLY A 70 3.87 4.39 21.45
C GLY A 70 2.85 4.58 20.32
N LYS A 71 3.18 5.30 19.24
CA LYS A 71 2.35 5.49 18.06
C LYS A 71 2.72 4.51 16.94
N MET A 72 1.73 4.01 16.22
CA MET A 72 1.95 3.19 15.02
C MET A 72 1.96 4.10 13.78
N LYS A 73 2.96 3.93 12.91
CA LYS A 73 3.06 4.61 11.62
C LYS A 73 3.04 3.56 10.52
N TYR A 74 2.23 3.77 9.49
CA TYR A 74 2.04 2.85 8.36
C TYR A 74 2.68 3.41 7.10
N PHE A 75 3.54 2.64 6.46
CA PHE A 75 4.27 3.04 5.26
C PHE A 75 4.01 2.07 4.11
N ALA A 76 3.76 2.62 2.92
CA ALA A 76 3.65 1.82 1.70
C ALA A 76 4.62 2.32 0.63
N PHE A 77 5.38 1.39 0.07
CA PHE A 77 6.35 1.66 -1.02
C PHE A 77 5.91 1.05 -2.35
N GLY A 78 5.00 0.08 -2.31
CA GLY A 78 4.47 -0.60 -3.49
C GLY A 78 2.98 -0.33 -3.69
N GLY A 79 2.42 -0.94 -4.73
CA GLY A 79 0.96 -0.90 -4.95
C GLY A 79 0.41 0.47 -5.35
N CYS A 80 1.23 1.38 -5.88
CA CYS A 80 0.84 2.72 -6.33
C CYS A 80 -0.46 2.75 -7.17
N HIS A 81 -0.57 1.88 -8.18
CA HIS A 81 -1.75 1.76 -9.03
C HIS A 81 -3.00 1.34 -8.24
N ARG A 82 -2.85 0.47 -7.24
CA ARG A 82 -3.96 0.02 -6.39
C ARG A 82 -4.46 1.15 -5.50
N PHE A 83 -3.54 1.91 -4.89
CA PHE A 83 -3.91 3.13 -4.16
C PHE A 83 -4.70 4.11 -5.03
N GLN A 84 -4.22 4.35 -6.26
CA GLN A 84 -4.90 5.26 -7.18
C GLN A 84 -6.27 4.73 -7.61
N ALA A 85 -6.42 3.40 -7.75
CA ALA A 85 -7.69 2.77 -8.04
C ALA A 85 -8.68 2.97 -6.88
N TYR A 86 -8.26 2.71 -5.64
CA TYR A 86 -9.08 2.96 -4.44
C TYR A 86 -9.45 4.44 -4.28
N GLU A 87 -8.53 5.36 -4.60
CA GLU A 87 -8.80 6.80 -4.58
C GLU A 87 -9.84 7.19 -5.65
N LYS A 88 -9.72 6.66 -6.88
CA LYS A 88 -10.70 6.89 -7.95
C LYS A 88 -12.08 6.28 -7.65
N SER A 89 -12.13 5.12 -6.99
CA SER A 89 -13.39 4.48 -6.58
C SER A 89 -14.01 5.13 -5.34
N LYS A 90 -13.41 6.18 -4.77
CA LYS A 90 -13.87 6.90 -3.57
C LYS A 90 -14.10 5.99 -2.35
N THR A 91 -13.35 4.90 -2.26
CA THR A 91 -13.38 3.99 -1.11
C THR A 91 -12.46 4.53 -0.02
N GLU A 92 -12.93 4.57 1.22
CA GLU A 92 -12.13 5.10 2.33
C GLU A 92 -11.10 4.09 2.87
N GLN A 93 -11.42 2.80 2.78
CA GLN A 93 -10.62 1.70 3.33
C GLN A 93 -9.91 0.92 2.23
N VAL A 94 -8.68 0.52 2.50
CA VAL A 94 -7.83 -0.26 1.61
C VAL A 94 -7.45 -1.55 2.29
N ARG A 95 -7.59 -2.66 1.56
CA ARG A 95 -7.13 -3.95 2.04
C ARG A 95 -5.60 -3.97 2.04
N CYS A 96 -5.02 -4.07 3.23
CA CYS A 96 -3.60 -4.02 3.46
C CYS A 96 -3.12 -5.31 4.11
N ARG A 97 -1.90 -5.71 3.82
CA ARG A 97 -1.16 -6.74 4.55
C ARG A 97 -0.16 -6.04 5.44
N ILE A 98 -0.41 -6.08 6.74
CA ILE A 98 0.38 -5.33 7.72
C ILE A 98 1.60 -6.15 8.12
N ILE A 99 2.77 -5.56 7.90
CA ILE A 99 4.06 -6.17 8.16
C ILE A 99 4.75 -5.34 9.25
N SER A 100 4.70 -5.86 10.48
CA SER A 100 5.40 -5.24 11.60
C SER A 100 6.89 -5.38 11.42
N CYS A 101 7.60 -4.25 11.44
CA CYS A 101 9.05 -4.23 11.24
C CYS A 101 9.73 -3.16 12.11
N PRO A 102 11.02 -3.34 12.42
CA PRO A 102 11.80 -2.32 13.12
C PRO A 102 12.09 -1.12 12.21
N LYS A 103 12.41 0.03 12.82
CA LYS A 103 12.85 1.25 12.11
C LYS A 103 14.03 1.01 11.16
N SER A 104 14.92 0.07 11.48
CA SER A 104 16.06 -0.30 10.62
C SER A 104 15.62 -0.80 9.24
N THR A 105 14.46 -1.45 9.14
CA THR A 105 13.89 -1.89 7.86
C THR A 105 13.46 -0.69 7.00
N LEU A 106 12.85 0.34 7.60
CA LEU A 106 12.51 1.59 6.90
C LEU A 106 13.75 2.31 6.37
N ARG A 107 14.87 2.23 7.07
CA ARG A 107 16.15 2.84 6.65
C ARG A 107 16.63 2.27 5.31
N MET A 108 16.29 1.03 4.98
CA MET A 108 16.64 0.44 3.68
C MET A 108 15.89 1.10 2.51
N TYR A 109 14.69 1.62 2.76
CA TYR A 109 13.88 2.30 1.74
C TYR A 109 14.13 3.81 1.71
N LEU A 110 14.26 4.44 2.90
CA LEU A 110 14.33 5.90 3.05
C LEU A 110 15.75 6.45 3.24
N GLY A 111 16.73 5.59 3.53
CA GLY A 111 18.10 6.03 3.83
C GLY A 111 18.13 7.03 4.99
N GLY A 112 18.79 8.17 4.76
CA GLY A 112 18.85 9.28 5.72
C GLY A 112 17.53 10.03 5.90
N SER A 113 16.59 9.95 4.94
CA SER A 113 15.31 10.64 5.04
C SER A 113 14.37 10.03 6.09
N ILE A 114 14.78 8.94 6.76
CA ILE A 114 14.04 8.35 7.87
C ILE A 114 13.83 9.34 9.02
N PHE A 115 14.78 10.24 9.27
CA PHE A 115 14.72 11.22 10.37
C PHE A 115 13.49 12.11 10.29
N TYR A 116 13.06 12.54 9.09
CA TYR A 116 11.83 13.35 8.90
C TYR A 116 10.54 12.70 9.42
N TYR A 117 10.53 11.38 9.58
CA TYR A 117 9.34 10.64 10.00
C TYR A 117 9.37 10.23 11.48
N PHE A 118 10.51 10.33 12.16
CA PHE A 118 10.69 9.80 13.51
C PHE A 118 11.35 10.78 14.49
N ASP A 119 12.03 11.81 13.99
CA ASP A 119 12.38 12.95 14.81
C ASP A 119 11.16 13.84 14.87
N ASP A 120 10.53 13.87 16.04
CA ASP A 120 9.77 15.05 16.42
C ASP A 120 10.81 16.18 16.43
N LEU A 121 10.71 17.14 15.50
CA LEU A 121 11.26 18.45 15.76
C LEU A 121 10.56 18.90 17.05
N GLU A 122 11.22 18.69 18.19
CA GLU A 122 10.84 19.35 19.43
C GLU A 122 10.96 20.84 19.14
N GLU A 123 9.80 21.47 18.95
CA GLU A 123 9.62 22.91 18.97
C GLU A 123 9.70 23.41 20.42
#